data_AF-A0A9P5Q4M2-F1
#
_entry.id   AF-A0A9P5Q4M2-F1
#
_cell.length_a   1.000
_cell.length_b   1.000
_cell.length_c   1.000
_cell.angle_alpha   90.00
_cell.angle_beta   90.00
_cell.angle_gamma   90.00
#
_symmetry.space_group_name_H-M   'P 1'
#
loop_
_entity.id
_entity.type
_entity.pdbx_description
1 polymer ?
#
loop_
_entity_poly.entity_id
_entity_poly.type
_entity_poly.pdbx_seq_one_letter_code
_entity_poly.pdbx_strand_id
1 'polypeptide(L)'
;MSPTVQTIELKSGVKVPWLAWGNGSGDARKVPIEAGLAALKAGIRHIDTAQAYKNEEATGEVLTKSASRKIRSLLPLSVLSGGILVEGGKTVPLDQVRPAIQESIKKLGFIPDLFLIHTPFTVDLTDLKKTWQILEEMKAAGELKEIDYKPAVNQLEYHPYLLAHLEPVLAIQEKHGIITESFRTFDSSNSSSHWWTT
;
A
#
# COMPACT_ATOMS: atom_id res chain seq x y z
N MET A 1 -7.45 -26.04 14.66
CA MET A 1 -6.16 -25.34 14.46
C MET A 1 -6.45 -24.12 13.60
N SER A 2 -6.06 -22.92 14.04
CA SER A 2 -6.18 -21.75 13.16
C SER A 2 -5.24 -21.95 11.96
N PRO A 3 -5.69 -21.76 10.71
CA PRO A 3 -4.82 -21.92 9.55
C PRO A 3 -3.65 -20.94 9.67
N THR A 4 -2.44 -21.45 9.46
CA THR A 4 -1.23 -20.62 9.43
C THR A 4 -1.30 -19.73 8.19
N VAL A 5 -1.31 -18.42 8.39
CA VAL A 5 -1.26 -17.44 7.30
C VAL A 5 0.10 -17.58 6.61
N GLN A 6 0.12 -17.93 5.31
CA GLN A 6 1.38 -17.97 4.56
C GLN A 6 1.98 -16.56 4.46
N THR A 7 3.30 -16.48 4.47
CA THR A 7 4.01 -15.19 4.44
C THR A 7 5.19 -15.22 3.49
N ILE A 8 5.46 -14.08 2.87
CA ILE A 8 6.66 -13.79 2.07
C ILE A 8 7.63 -13.03 2.96
N GLU A 9 8.90 -13.43 2.97
CA GLU A 9 9.95 -12.73 3.73
C GLU A 9 10.58 -11.65 2.86
N LEU A 10 10.53 -10.40 3.35
CA LEU A 10 11.22 -9.28 2.70
C LEU A 10 12.72 -9.36 2.97
N LYS A 11 13.51 -8.61 2.20
CA LYS A 11 14.96 -8.49 2.42
C LYS A 11 15.37 -8.03 3.82
N SER A 12 14.51 -7.29 4.50
CA SER A 12 14.69 -6.89 5.89
C SER A 12 14.44 -8.01 6.91
N GLY A 13 14.01 -9.20 6.48
CA GLY A 13 13.60 -10.33 7.33
C GLY A 13 12.15 -10.25 7.81
N VAL A 14 11.42 -9.19 7.46
CA VAL A 14 10.04 -9.00 7.93
C VAL A 14 9.06 -9.83 7.07
N LYS A 15 8.16 -10.59 7.72
CA LYS A 15 7.27 -11.59 7.07
C LYS A 15 5.87 -11.06 6.75
N VAL A 16 5.57 -10.85 5.47
CA VAL A 16 4.36 -10.20 4.95
C VAL A 16 3.32 -11.27 4.59
N PRO A 17 2.05 -11.20 5.03
CA PRO A 17 1.02 -12.10 4.54
C PRO A 17 0.85 -12.01 3.02
N TRP A 18 0.86 -13.16 2.35
CA TRP A 18 0.87 -13.23 0.88
C TRP A 18 -0.40 -12.72 0.19
N LEU A 19 -1.52 -12.64 0.93
CA LEU A 19 -2.82 -12.20 0.44
C LEU A 19 -3.27 -10.98 1.23
N ALA A 20 -3.72 -9.96 0.52
CA ALA A 20 -4.18 -8.70 1.07
C ALA A 20 -5.67 -8.48 0.79
N TRP A 21 -6.24 -7.49 1.47
CA TRP A 21 -7.53 -6.92 1.10
C TRP A 21 -7.35 -5.41 0.86
N GLY A 22 -7.53 -4.99 -0.39
CA GLY A 22 -7.52 -3.58 -0.80
C GLY A 22 -8.90 -2.93 -0.70
N ASN A 23 -8.95 -1.72 -0.14
CA ASN A 23 -10.20 -0.97 0.06
C ASN A 23 -10.37 0.22 -0.92
N GLY A 24 -9.59 0.26 -2.00
CA GLY A 24 -9.51 1.39 -2.93
C GLY A 24 -10.55 1.45 -4.07
N SER A 25 -11.35 0.40 -4.29
CA SER A 25 -12.38 0.36 -5.35
C SER A 25 -13.53 -0.58 -5.05
N GLY A 26 -14.37 -0.78 -6.08
CA GLY A 26 -15.55 -1.62 -6.02
C GLY A 26 -16.47 -1.15 -4.90
N ASP A 27 -17.22 -2.10 -4.36
CA ASP A 27 -18.09 -1.84 -3.21
C ASP A 27 -17.29 -1.73 -1.90
N ALA A 28 -16.07 -2.28 -1.84
CA ALA A 28 -15.19 -2.14 -0.69
C ALA A 28 -14.93 -0.66 -0.34
N ARG A 29 -14.79 0.22 -1.34
CA ARG A 29 -14.65 1.67 -1.11
C ARG A 29 -15.92 2.32 -0.58
N LYS A 30 -17.11 1.79 -0.91
CA LYS A 30 -18.41 2.33 -0.48
C LYS A 30 -18.76 1.95 0.95
N VAL A 31 -18.34 0.76 1.39
CA VAL A 31 -18.59 0.21 2.72
C VAL A 31 -17.30 -0.28 3.40
N PRO A 32 -16.27 0.59 3.56
CA PRO A 32 -14.92 0.17 3.97
C PRO A 32 -14.88 -0.50 5.35
N ILE A 33 -15.76 -0.09 6.26
CA ILE A 33 -15.82 -0.65 7.61
C ILE A 33 -16.38 -2.08 7.57
N GLU A 34 -17.54 -2.27 6.94
CA GLU A 34 -18.19 -3.58 6.85
C GLU A 34 -17.32 -4.57 6.07
N ALA A 35 -16.81 -4.17 4.91
CA ALA A 35 -15.97 -5.00 4.07
C ALA A 35 -14.63 -5.36 4.77
N GLY A 36 -14.02 -4.42 5.47
CA GLY A 36 -12.79 -4.67 6.23
C GLY A 36 -13.02 -5.65 7.39
N LEU A 37 -14.11 -5.49 8.14
CA LEU A 37 -14.46 -6.45 9.21
C LEU A 37 -14.74 -7.85 8.65
N ALA A 38 -15.40 -7.94 7.49
CA ALA A 38 -15.62 -9.20 6.79
C ALA A 38 -14.29 -9.87 6.37
N ALA A 39 -13.36 -9.12 5.79
CA ALA A 39 -12.02 -9.61 5.42
C ALA A 39 -11.27 -10.17 6.64
N LEU A 40 -11.26 -9.44 7.75
CA LEU A 40 -10.63 -9.89 9.00
C LEU A 40 -11.29 -11.15 9.57
N LYS A 41 -12.61 -11.23 9.52
CA LYS A 41 -13.38 -12.43 9.94
C LYS A 41 -13.06 -13.64 9.06
N ALA A 42 -12.80 -13.43 7.77
CA ALA A 42 -12.40 -14.47 6.82
C ALA A 42 -10.95 -14.97 7.03
N GLY A 43 -10.17 -14.33 7.90
CA GLY A 43 -8.79 -14.74 8.20
C GLY A 43 -7.73 -13.92 7.48
N ILE A 44 -8.11 -12.91 6.68
CA ILE A 44 -7.15 -11.99 6.07
C ILE A 44 -6.49 -11.17 7.19
N ARG A 45 -5.16 -11.02 7.11
CA ARG A 45 -4.34 -10.31 8.11
C ARG A 45 -3.48 -9.21 7.49
N HIS A 46 -3.73 -8.90 6.22
CA HIS A 46 -3.07 -7.88 5.46
C HIS A 46 -4.14 -7.01 4.79
N ILE A 47 -4.16 -5.73 5.17
CA ILE A 47 -5.07 -4.72 4.64
C ILE A 47 -4.23 -3.72 3.86
N ASP A 48 -4.64 -3.46 2.62
CA ASP A 48 -4.11 -2.46 1.70
C ASP A 48 -5.01 -1.23 1.69
N THR A 49 -4.43 -0.05 1.96
CA THR A 49 -5.10 1.26 1.88
C THR A 49 -4.12 2.31 1.39
N ALA A 50 -4.63 3.42 0.88
CA ALA A 50 -3.85 4.58 0.47
C ALA A 50 -4.59 5.88 0.80
N GLN A 51 -3.85 6.99 0.94
CA GLN A 51 -4.48 8.33 1.01
C GLN A 51 -5.42 8.56 -0.18
N ALA A 52 -5.10 7.94 -1.32
CA ALA A 52 -5.87 8.02 -2.55
C ALA A 52 -7.35 7.67 -2.39
N TYR A 53 -7.62 6.75 -1.47
CA TYR A 53 -8.93 6.13 -1.34
C TYR A 53 -9.87 7.00 -0.49
N LYS A 54 -9.30 7.94 0.28
CA LYS A 54 -9.99 8.87 1.20
C LYS A 54 -10.80 8.16 2.29
N ASN A 55 -10.30 7.02 2.77
CA ASN A 55 -10.97 6.17 3.76
C ASN A 55 -10.00 5.62 4.83
N GLU A 56 -8.91 6.33 5.10
CA GLU A 56 -7.90 5.96 6.11
C GLU A 56 -8.49 5.90 7.52
N GLU A 57 -9.35 6.86 7.88
CA GLU A 57 -10.07 6.86 9.17
C GLU A 57 -10.94 5.60 9.33
N ALA A 58 -11.65 5.21 8.27
CA ALA A 58 -12.42 3.96 8.26
C ALA A 58 -11.53 2.73 8.40
N THR A 59 -10.32 2.76 7.83
CA THR A 59 -9.31 1.69 7.99
C THR A 59 -8.87 1.58 9.45
N GLY A 60 -8.59 2.71 10.10
CA GLY A 60 -8.30 2.78 11.54
C GLY A 60 -9.44 2.25 12.41
N GLU A 61 -10.68 2.57 12.04
CA GLU A 61 -11.87 2.10 12.72
C GLU A 61 -12.04 0.57 12.61
N VAL A 62 -11.80 -0.03 11.44
CA VAL A 62 -11.83 -1.49 11.23
C VAL A 62 -10.88 -2.20 12.19
N LEU A 63 -9.63 -1.72 12.29
CA LEU A 63 -8.63 -2.32 13.18
C LEU A 63 -9.02 -2.18 14.65
N THR A 64 -9.50 -1.00 15.04
CA THR A 64 -9.97 -0.72 16.40
C THR A 64 -11.13 -1.64 16.79
N LYS A 65 -12.13 -1.77 15.92
CA LYS A 65 -13.32 -2.63 16.13
C LYS A 65 -12.98 -4.12 16.15
N SER A 66 -11.97 -4.54 15.40
CA SER A 66 -11.55 -5.96 15.33
C SER A 66 -10.78 -6.45 16.57
N ALA A 67 -10.38 -5.55 17.49
CA ALA A 67 -9.51 -5.81 18.64
C ALA A 67 -8.17 -6.50 18.29
N SER A 68 -7.78 -6.52 17.02
CA SER A 68 -6.68 -7.34 16.53
C SER A 68 -5.43 -6.49 16.31
N ARG A 69 -4.64 -6.33 17.39
CA ARG A 69 -3.34 -5.64 17.37
C ARG A 69 -2.22 -6.36 16.59
N LYS A 70 -2.49 -7.56 16.06
CA LYS A 70 -1.53 -8.39 15.30
C LYS A 70 -1.79 -8.42 13.78
N ILE A 71 -2.67 -7.54 13.28
CA ILE A 71 -2.87 -7.40 11.83
C ILE A 71 -1.69 -6.64 11.25
N ARG A 72 -1.10 -7.17 10.19
CA ARG A 72 -0.04 -6.50 9.45
C ARG A 72 -0.68 -5.69 8.34
N SER A 73 -0.95 -4.42 8.56
CA SER A 73 -1.44 -3.57 7.47
C SER A 73 -0.23 -3.19 6.60
N LEU A 74 -0.16 -3.68 5.36
CA LEU A 74 0.67 -2.98 4.38
C LEU A 74 -0.15 -1.80 3.95
N LEU A 75 0.29 -0.61 4.32
CA LEU A 75 -0.29 0.55 3.69
C LEU A 75 0.64 0.78 2.49
N PRO A 76 0.20 0.70 1.23
CA PRO A 76 0.67 1.66 0.26
C PRO A 76 0.19 3.04 0.71
N LEU A 77 0.68 3.47 1.87
CA LEU A 77 0.56 4.82 2.27
C LEU A 77 1.54 5.56 1.39
N SER A 78 0.99 6.11 0.33
CA SER A 78 1.59 7.14 -0.47
C SER A 78 2.28 8.17 0.43
N VAL A 79 3.57 8.42 0.18
CA VAL A 79 3.90 9.83 -0.03
C VAL A 79 3.02 10.19 -1.23
N LEU A 80 1.91 10.85 -0.92
CA LEU A 80 0.86 11.40 -1.77
C LEU A 80 0.53 10.75 -3.12
N SER A 81 -0.70 10.30 -3.28
CA SER A 81 -1.60 10.87 -4.31
C SER A 81 -3.00 10.33 -4.07
N GLY A 82 -4.00 11.03 -4.60
CA GLY A 82 -5.42 10.69 -4.64
C GLY A 82 -6.29 11.24 -3.48
N GLY A 83 -5.69 11.95 -2.53
CA GLY A 83 -6.28 13.22 -2.12
C GLY A 83 -5.98 14.34 -3.14
N ILE A 84 -4.89 14.16 -3.89
CA ILE A 84 -4.27 15.20 -4.70
C ILE A 84 -3.71 14.56 -6.00
N LEU A 85 -4.53 14.44 -7.06
CA LEU A 85 -4.31 15.40 -8.13
C LEU A 85 -4.52 16.71 -7.38
N VAL A 86 -3.54 17.60 -7.17
CA VAL A 86 -3.95 18.98 -6.83
C VAL A 86 -5.00 19.25 -7.87
N GLU A 87 -6.27 19.46 -7.52
CA GLU A 87 -7.36 19.44 -8.49
C GLU A 87 -6.84 19.95 -9.85
N GLY A 88 -6.59 19.04 -10.81
CA GLY A 88 -5.76 19.34 -12.00
C GLY A 88 -4.28 18.88 -12.09
N GLY A 89 -3.79 17.88 -11.33
CA GLY A 89 -2.55 17.14 -11.66
C GLY A 89 -1.19 17.70 -11.22
N LYS A 90 -1.07 18.39 -10.08
CA LYS A 90 0.24 18.87 -9.59
C LYS A 90 0.94 17.90 -8.62
N THR A 91 2.26 17.91 -8.65
CA THR A 91 3.18 17.17 -7.78
C THR A 91 3.25 17.79 -6.38
N VAL A 92 3.75 17.01 -5.43
CA VAL A 92 3.84 17.45 -4.04
C VAL A 92 5.20 18.04 -3.75
N PRO A 93 5.25 19.26 -3.18
CA PRO A 93 6.50 19.87 -2.76
C PRO A 93 7.23 19.00 -1.73
N LEU A 94 8.55 18.96 -1.83
CA LEU A 94 9.39 18.12 -0.99
C LEU A 94 9.22 18.37 0.52
N ASP A 95 9.01 19.64 0.91
CA ASP A 95 8.78 20.06 2.29
C ASP A 95 7.43 19.58 2.85
N GLN A 96 6.49 19.21 1.99
CA GLN A 96 5.16 18.71 2.36
C GLN A 96 5.11 17.17 2.46
N VAL A 97 6.18 16.46 2.08
CA VAL A 97 6.26 14.99 2.14
C VAL A 97 6.05 14.48 3.56
N ARG A 98 6.89 14.90 4.52
CA ARG A 98 6.81 14.45 5.92
C ARG A 98 5.48 14.84 6.59
N PRO A 99 4.98 16.09 6.48
CA PRO A 99 3.66 16.46 6.99
C PRO A 99 2.51 15.59 6.45
N ALA A 100 2.51 15.28 5.15
CA ALA A 100 1.47 14.44 4.54
C ALA A 100 1.46 13.02 5.12
N ILE A 101 2.63 12.45 5.40
CA ILE A 101 2.77 11.13 6.03
C ILE A 101 2.21 11.14 7.45
N GLN A 102 2.57 12.17 8.23
CA GLN A 102 2.13 12.31 9.61
C GLN A 102 0.61 12.48 9.73
N GLU A 103 -0.01 13.23 8.81
CA GLU A 103 -1.47 13.38 8.77
C GLU A 103 -2.18 12.04 8.51
N SER A 104 -1.61 11.19 7.64
CA SER A 104 -2.15 9.84 7.43
C SER A 104 -2.02 8.93 8.63
N ILE A 105 -0.85 8.91 9.28
CA ILE A 105 -0.65 8.17 10.54
C ILE A 105 -1.70 8.61 11.58
N LYS A 106 -1.97 9.91 11.65
CA LYS A 106 -3.01 10.46 12.54
C LYS A 106 -4.42 9.99 12.17
N LYS A 107 -4.80 10.00 10.89
CA LYS A 107 -6.11 9.50 10.42
C LYS A 107 -6.29 8.01 10.71
N LEU A 108 -5.24 7.23 10.50
CA LEU A 108 -5.22 5.79 10.79
C LEU A 108 -5.30 5.50 12.29
N GLY A 109 -4.70 6.36 13.11
CA GLY A 109 -4.56 6.15 14.55
C GLY A 109 -3.45 5.17 14.93
N PHE A 110 -2.60 4.75 13.98
CA PHE A 110 -1.46 3.86 14.19
C PHE A 110 -0.39 4.02 13.09
N ILE A 111 0.84 3.53 13.34
CA ILE A 111 1.94 3.53 12.35
C ILE A 111 1.88 2.27 11.46
N PRO A 112 1.85 2.42 10.11
CA PRO A 112 1.91 1.31 9.15
C PRO A 112 3.06 0.33 9.38
N ASP A 113 2.86 -0.95 9.04
CA ASP A 113 3.94 -1.94 9.00
C ASP A 113 4.75 -1.94 7.71
N LEU A 114 4.24 -1.33 6.64
CA LEU A 114 4.94 -1.05 5.40
C LEU A 114 4.39 0.26 4.84
N PHE A 115 5.25 1.03 4.19
CA PHE A 115 4.94 2.30 3.55
C PHE A 115 5.50 2.31 2.12
N LEU A 116 4.69 2.69 1.12
CA LEU A 116 5.06 2.67 -0.31
C LEU A 116 4.83 4.03 -0.99
N ILE A 117 5.69 4.39 -1.95
CA ILE A 117 5.40 5.51 -2.86
C ILE A 117 4.38 5.01 -3.90
N HIS A 118 3.17 5.56 -3.90
CA HIS A 118 2.05 5.04 -4.70
C HIS A 118 2.25 5.19 -6.21
N THR A 119 2.91 6.27 -6.65
CA THR A 119 3.33 6.45 -8.04
C THR A 119 4.66 7.20 -8.10
N PRO A 120 5.51 7.00 -9.12
CA PRO A 120 6.72 7.80 -9.28
C PRO A 120 6.42 9.29 -9.57
N PHE A 121 5.17 9.63 -9.91
CA PHE A 121 4.73 10.99 -10.26
C PHE A 121 4.12 11.77 -9.09
N THR A 122 4.15 11.18 -7.89
CA THR A 122 3.77 11.83 -6.63
C THR A 122 4.50 13.14 -6.40
N VAL A 123 5.80 13.13 -6.64
CA VAL A 123 6.71 14.26 -6.51
C VAL A 123 7.27 14.57 -7.89
N ASP A 124 7.93 15.73 -8.01
CA ASP A 124 8.78 15.96 -9.17
C ASP A 124 9.82 14.83 -9.27
N LEU A 125 10.04 14.28 -10.47
CA LEU A 125 10.99 13.18 -10.66
C LEU A 125 12.41 13.56 -10.21
N THR A 126 12.77 14.84 -10.26
CA THR A 126 14.04 15.35 -9.74
C THR A 126 14.14 15.30 -8.22
N ASP A 127 13.00 15.25 -7.53
CA ASP A 127 12.90 15.18 -6.08
C ASP A 127 12.62 13.76 -5.56
N LEU A 128 12.32 12.78 -6.42
CA LEU A 128 12.05 11.39 -6.02
C LEU A 128 13.13 10.80 -5.10
N LYS A 129 14.40 11.06 -5.41
CA LYS A 129 15.54 10.65 -4.56
C LYS A 129 15.52 11.33 -3.19
N LYS A 130 15.15 12.60 -3.12
CA LYS A 130 15.08 13.35 -1.86
C LYS A 130 13.86 12.93 -1.03
N THR A 131 12.73 12.66 -1.69
CA THR A 131 11.56 12.04 -1.06
C THR A 131 11.92 10.72 -0.43
N TRP A 132 12.73 9.91 -1.13
CA TRP A 132 13.27 8.67 -0.59
C TRP A 132 14.10 8.88 0.69
N GLN A 133 15.01 9.86 0.68
CA GLN A 133 15.82 10.22 1.85
C GLN A 133 14.96 10.64 3.05
N ILE A 134 13.86 11.36 2.82
CA ILE A 134 12.92 11.72 3.90
C ILE A 134 12.30 10.46 4.53
N LEU A 135 11.93 9.46 3.73
CA LEU A 135 11.41 8.18 4.25
C LEU A 135 12.46 7.45 5.08
N GLU A 136 13.72 7.42 4.62
CA GLU A 136 14.84 6.83 5.36
C GLU A 136 15.05 7.50 6.72
N GLU A 137 15.01 8.83 6.76
CA GLU A 137 15.10 9.60 8.00
C GLU A 137 13.93 9.31 8.95
N MET A 138 12.69 9.26 8.43
CA MET A 138 11.51 8.95 9.25
C MET A 138 11.56 7.53 9.81
N LYS A 139 12.05 6.55 9.04
CA LYS A 139 12.29 5.20 9.55
C LYS A 139 13.37 5.19 10.64
N ALA A 140 14.49 5.88 10.41
CA ALA A 140 15.56 5.97 11.40
C ALA A 140 15.12 6.67 12.71
N ALA A 141 14.19 7.63 12.61
CA ALA A 141 13.58 8.31 13.74
C ALA A 141 12.47 7.48 14.45
N GLY A 142 12.09 6.31 13.91
CA GLY A 142 11.01 5.48 14.44
C GLY A 142 9.60 6.01 14.14
N GLU A 143 9.47 7.02 13.28
CA GLU A 143 8.18 7.53 12.80
C GLU A 143 7.50 6.54 11.82
N LEU A 144 8.30 5.68 11.16
CA LEU A 144 7.86 4.60 10.29
C LEU A 144 8.51 3.27 10.71
N LYS A 145 7.79 2.16 10.53
CA LYS A 145 8.33 0.81 10.83
C LYS A 145 9.18 0.27 9.70
N GLU A 146 8.59 0.08 8.52
CA GLU A 146 9.30 -0.35 7.31
C GLU A 146 8.97 0.57 6.15
N ILE A 147 10.01 0.79 5.35
CA ILE A 147 9.96 1.51 4.08
C ILE A 147 10.64 0.64 3.04
N ASP A 148 10.37 0.94 1.79
CA ASP A 148 10.84 0.23 0.61
C ASP A 148 12.35 0.43 0.28
N TYR A 149 13.26 0.33 1.26
CA TYR A 149 14.71 0.57 1.11
C TYR A 149 15.35 -0.41 0.11
N LYS A 150 15.81 0.09 -1.06
CA LYS A 150 16.05 -0.73 -2.28
C LYS A 150 14.84 -1.64 -2.49
N PRO A 151 13.80 -1.20 -3.23
CA PRO A 151 12.43 -1.66 -3.07
C PRO A 151 12.30 -3.08 -2.54
N ALA A 152 11.90 -3.25 -1.27
CA ALA A 152 11.54 -4.57 -0.77
C ALA A 152 10.29 -5.09 -1.49
N VAL A 153 9.37 -4.20 -1.90
CA VAL A 153 8.12 -4.48 -2.59
C VAL A 153 7.85 -3.41 -3.65
N ASN A 154 7.49 -3.83 -4.86
CA ASN A 154 6.92 -2.94 -5.86
C ASN A 154 5.51 -3.43 -6.21
N GLN A 155 4.52 -2.56 -5.99
CA GLN A 155 3.11 -2.88 -6.20
C GLN A 155 2.69 -2.44 -7.61
N LEU A 156 2.23 -3.39 -8.44
CA LEU A 156 1.97 -3.17 -9.87
C LEU A 156 0.65 -3.80 -10.32
N GLU A 157 0.04 -3.23 -11.36
CA GLU A 157 -1.10 -3.87 -12.03
C GLU A 157 -0.59 -5.16 -12.67
N TYR A 158 -1.02 -6.31 -12.16
CA TYR A 158 -0.50 -7.58 -12.64
C TYR A 158 -1.58 -8.65 -12.68
N HIS A 159 -1.93 -9.03 -13.91
CA HIS A 159 -2.84 -10.11 -14.26
C HIS A 159 -2.40 -10.71 -15.62
N PRO A 160 -2.93 -11.88 -16.05
CA PRO A 160 -2.43 -12.59 -17.24
C PRO A 160 -2.39 -11.77 -18.54
N TYR A 161 -3.26 -10.77 -18.69
CA TYR A 161 -3.29 -9.91 -19.88
C TYR A 161 -2.15 -8.88 -19.96
N LEU A 162 -1.41 -8.63 -18.86
CA LEU A 162 -0.30 -7.67 -18.83
C LEU A 162 1.08 -8.33 -18.77
N LEU A 163 1.16 -9.66 -18.68
CA LEU A 163 2.40 -10.39 -18.42
C LEU A 163 3.55 -9.98 -19.37
N ALA A 164 3.30 -9.98 -20.67
CA ALA A 164 4.31 -9.64 -21.68
C ALA A 164 4.86 -8.20 -21.53
N HIS A 165 4.04 -7.26 -21.04
CA HIS A 165 4.47 -5.88 -20.79
C HIS A 165 5.28 -5.72 -19.50
N LEU A 166 5.07 -6.62 -18.54
CA LEU A 166 5.71 -6.57 -17.23
C LEU A 166 7.03 -7.34 -17.17
N GLU A 167 7.30 -8.27 -18.10
CA GLU A 167 8.52 -9.08 -18.13
C GLU A 167 9.82 -8.29 -17.87
N PRO A 168 10.07 -7.13 -18.51
CA PRO A 168 11.29 -6.36 -18.25
C PRO A 168 11.37 -5.84 -16.81
N VAL A 169 10.24 -5.42 -16.23
CA VAL A 169 10.15 -4.91 -14.86
C VAL A 169 10.34 -6.07 -13.87
N LEU A 170 9.68 -7.21 -14.11
CA LEU A 170 9.83 -8.42 -13.29
C LEU A 170 11.29 -8.90 -13.26
N ALA A 171 12.00 -8.89 -14.39
CA ALA A 171 13.41 -9.26 -14.46
C ALA A 171 14.32 -8.32 -13.66
N ILE A 172 14.06 -7.01 -13.68
CA ILE A 172 14.77 -6.03 -12.85
C ILE A 172 14.49 -6.29 -11.38
N GLN A 173 13.23 -6.52 -11.02
CA GLN A 173 12.83 -6.81 -9.65
C GLN A 173 13.50 -8.06 -9.12
N GLU A 174 13.53 -9.15 -9.88
CA GLU A 174 14.23 -10.38 -9.52
C GLU A 174 15.73 -10.13 -9.29
N LYS A 175 16.40 -9.47 -10.24
CA LYS A 175 17.83 -9.12 -10.13
C LYS A 175 18.13 -8.30 -8.88
N HIS A 176 17.21 -7.42 -8.49
CA HIS A 176 17.35 -6.56 -7.33
C HIS A 176 16.63 -7.09 -6.09
N GLY A 177 16.12 -8.32 -6.11
CA GLY A 177 15.35 -8.98 -5.05
C GLY A 177 14.22 -8.12 -4.47
N ILE A 178 13.48 -7.46 -5.36
CA ILE A 178 12.28 -6.68 -5.11
C ILE A 178 11.08 -7.63 -5.24
N ILE A 179 10.25 -7.74 -4.20
CA ILE A 179 9.05 -8.57 -4.25
C ILE A 179 7.98 -7.86 -5.09
N THR A 180 7.27 -8.59 -5.94
CA THR A 180 6.11 -8.05 -6.66
C THR A 180 4.87 -8.23 -5.80
N GLU A 181 4.13 -7.14 -5.59
CA GLU A 181 2.76 -7.21 -5.10
C GLU A 181 1.83 -6.87 -6.25
N SER A 182 0.93 -7.79 -6.60
CA SER A 182 0.00 -7.62 -7.71
C SER A 182 -1.26 -6.91 -7.24
N PHE A 183 -1.72 -5.91 -7.97
CA PHE A 183 -3.08 -5.39 -7.82
C PHE A 183 -3.92 -5.63 -9.07
N ARG A 184 -5.25 -5.54 -8.91
CA ARG A 184 -6.25 -5.85 -9.96
C ARG A 184 -6.06 -7.25 -10.57
N THR A 185 -5.69 -8.20 -9.71
CA THR A 185 -5.32 -9.56 -10.13
C THR A 185 -6.47 -10.34 -10.79
N PHE A 186 -7.72 -9.99 -10.48
CA PHE A 186 -8.92 -10.61 -11.05
C PHE A 186 -9.60 -9.75 -12.14
N ASP A 187 -8.93 -8.74 -12.69
CA ASP A 187 -9.56 -7.91 -13.70
C ASP A 187 -9.90 -8.73 -14.95
N SER A 188 -11.14 -8.57 -15.42
CA SER A 188 -11.61 -9.14 -16.67
C SER A 188 -11.66 -8.02 -17.69
N SER A 189 -11.27 -8.29 -18.93
CA SER A 189 -11.14 -7.30 -20.02
C SER A 189 -12.44 -6.59 -20.41
N ASN A 190 -13.52 -6.67 -19.63
CA ASN A 190 -14.82 -6.14 -20.01
C ASN A 190 -15.77 -5.71 -18.87
N SER A 191 -15.28 -5.31 -17.69
CA SER A 191 -16.17 -4.74 -16.67
C SER A 191 -15.73 -3.36 -16.19
N SER A 192 -16.62 -2.38 -16.33
CA SER A 192 -16.53 -1.05 -15.71
C SER A 192 -16.39 -1.07 -14.17
N SER A 193 -16.51 -2.24 -13.55
CA SER A 193 -16.15 -2.50 -12.16
C SER A 193 -14.66 -2.84 -12.06
N HIS A 194 -13.88 -1.82 -11.69
CA HIS A 194 -12.46 -1.96 -11.38
C HIS A 194 -12.36 -2.69 -10.04
N TRP A 195 -12.03 -3.98 -10.03
CA TRP A 195 -11.84 -4.74 -8.79
C TRP A 195 -10.37 -4.68 -8.36
N TRP A 196 -10.05 -4.00 -7.25
CA TRP A 196 -8.76 -4.18 -6.58
C TRP A 196 -8.86 -5.43 -5.71
N THR A 197 -8.02 -6.40 -6.01
CA THR A 197 -7.71 -7.50 -5.09
C THR A 197 -6.21 -7.66 -5.19
N THR A 198 -5.54 -7.53 -4.05
CA THR A 198 -4.10 -7.66 -3.88
C THR A 198 -3.77 -9.01 -3.27
#